data_AF-A0A101G5U7-F1
#
_entry.id   AF-A0A101G5U7-F1
#
_cell.length_a   1.000
_cell.length_b   1.000
_cell.length_c   1.000
_cell.angle_alpha   90.00
_cell.angle_beta   90.00
_cell.angle_gamma   90.00
#
_symmetry.space_group_name_H-M   'P 1'
#
loop_
_entity.id
_entity.type
_entity.pdbx_description
1 polymer ?
#
loop_
_entity_poly.entity_id
_entity_poly.type
_entity_poly.pdbx_seq_one_letter_code
_entity_poly.pdbx_strand_id
1 'polypeptide(L)' 'MIGLAGVEQAFLEVMKLGLKGDQAAEKLFEIVGRINFIPESSERQYKWALSLAYRNYLADPSIGKKAMEFDQKPAC' A
#
# COMPACT_ATOMS: atom_id res chain seq x y z
N MET A 1 9.87 -13.48 5.38
CA MET A 1 9.91 -12.13 4.79
C MET A 1 8.87 -12.06 3.69
N ILE A 2 7.65 -11.65 4.00
CA ILE A 2 6.72 -11.21 2.95
C ILE A 2 7.02 -9.72 2.75
N GLY A 3 8.14 -9.46 2.07
CA GLY A 3 8.63 -8.11 1.79
C GLY A 3 7.82 -7.43 0.69
N LEU A 4 8.19 -6.19 0.38
CA LEU A 4 7.69 -5.27 -0.66
C LEU A 4 6.91 -5.90 -1.85
N ALA A 5 7.33 -7.07 -2.34
CA ALA A 5 6.69 -7.84 -3.41
C ALA A 5 5.18 -8.06 -3.22
N GLY A 6 4.70 -8.31 -2.01
CA GLY A 6 3.26 -8.52 -1.75
C GLY A 6 2.42 -7.25 -1.92
N VAL A 7 2.99 -6.10 -1.53
CA VAL A 7 2.34 -4.79 -1.67
C VAL A 7 2.38 -4.34 -3.13
N GLU A 8 3.51 -4.51 -3.81
CA GLU A 8 3.66 -4.13 -5.22
C GLU A 8 2.69 -4.92 -6.12
N GLN A 9 2.47 -6.22 -5.86
CA GLN A 9 1.45 -7.01 -6.57
C GLN A 9 0.03 -6.49 -6.31
N ALA A 10 -0.30 -6.12 -5.07
CA ALA A 10 -1.61 -5.56 -4.75
C ALA A 10 -1.88 -4.26 -5.54
N PHE A 11 -0.87 -3.42 -5.70
CA PHE A 11 -0.96 -2.18 -6.48
C PHE A 11 -1.23 -2.45 -7.96
N LEU A 12 -0.53 -3.42 -8.55
CA LEU A 12 -0.75 -3.83 -9.94
C LEU A 12 -2.16 -4.41 -10.14
N GLU A 13 -2.67 -5.20 -9.20
CA GLU A 13 -4.06 -5.72 -9.26
C GLU A 13 -5.09 -4.59 -9.21
N VAL A 14 -4.93 -3.64 -8.28
CA VAL A 14 -5.84 -2.49 -8.17
C VAL A 14 -5.78 -1.60 -9.42
N MET A 15 -4.61 -1.42 -10.04
CA MET A 15 -4.48 -0.73 -11.33
C MET A 15 -5.20 -1.45 -12.47
N LYS A 16 -5.09 -2.79 -12.57
CA LYS A 16 -5.80 -3.58 -13.60
C LYS A 16 -7.32 -3.44 -13.48
N LEU A 17 -7.82 -3.25 -12.27
CA LEU A 17 -9.25 -3.03 -12.00
C LEU A 17 -9.70 -1.60 -12.31
N GLY A 18 -8.78 -0.67 -12.61
CA GLY A 18 -9.10 0.73 -12.93
C GLY A 18 -9.67 1.53 -11.76
N LEU A 19 -9.52 1.04 -10.53
CA LEU A 19 -10.04 1.67 -9.32
C LEU A 19 -9.25 2.95 -8.99
N LYS A 20 -9.92 3.96 -8.43
CA LYS A 20 -9.32 5.25 -8.09
C LYS A 20 -9.76 5.73 -6.71
N GLY A 21 -8.95 6.60 -6.11
CA GLY A 21 -9.28 7.25 -4.83
C GLY A 21 -9.58 6.22 -3.73
N ASP A 22 -10.71 6.38 -3.05
CA ASP A 22 -11.08 5.54 -1.92
C ASP A 22 -11.32 4.07 -2.29
N GLN A 23 -11.83 3.80 -3.51
CA GLN A 23 -12.04 2.42 -3.98
C GLN A 23 -10.72 1.66 -4.15
N ALA A 24 -9.68 2.36 -4.62
CA ALA A 24 -8.35 1.79 -4.73
C ALA A 24 -7.74 1.52 -3.35
N ALA A 25 -7.89 2.47 -2.41
CA ALA A 25 -7.40 2.34 -1.05
C ALA A 25 -8.06 1.17 -0.29
N GLU A 26 -9.38 1.01 -0.43
CA GLU A 26 -10.12 -0.06 0.21
C GLU A 26 -9.74 -1.44 -0.35
N LYS A 27 -9.59 -1.54 -1.68
CA LYS A 27 -9.16 -2.79 -2.31
C LYS A 27 -7.71 -3.16 -1.97
N LEU A 28 -6.82 -2.17 -1.92
CA LEU A 28 -5.45 -2.35 -1.44
C LEU A 28 -5.42 -2.82 0.00
N PHE A 29 -6.23 -2.23 0.86
CA PHE A 29 -6.34 -2.61 2.25
C PHE A 29 -6.84 -4.05 2.41
N GLU A 30 -7.82 -4.48 1.63
CA GLU A 30 -8.30 -5.87 1.61
C GLU A 30 -7.18 -6.86 1.23
N ILE A 31 -6.42 -6.57 0.17
CA ILE A 31 -5.36 -7.46 -0.31
C ILE A 31 -4.19 -7.49 0.68
N VAL A 32 -3.72 -6.32 1.12
CA VAL A 32 -2.59 -6.21 2.04
C VAL A 32 -2.95 -6.75 3.43
N GLY A 33 -4.18 -6.54 3.90
CA GLY A 33 -4.70 -7.03 5.18
C GLY A 33 -4.96 -8.54 5.22
N ARG A 34 -5.13 -9.21 4.08
CA ARG A 34 -5.13 -10.69 4.01
C ARG A 34 -3.73 -11.28 4.23
N ILE A 35 -2.70 -10.50 3.93
CA ILE A 35 -1.30 -10.95 3.92
C ILE A 35 -0.56 -10.47 5.18
N ASN A 36 -0.97 -9.32 5.73
CA ASN A 36 -0.35 -8.67 6.88
C ASN A 36 -1.39 -8.52 8.00
N PHE A 37 -0.99 -8.78 9.24
CA PHE A 37 -1.81 -8.43 10.38
C PHE A 37 -1.84 -6.92 10.55
N ILE A 38 -3.02 -6.31 10.36
CA ILE A 38 -3.23 -4.89 10.60
C ILE A 38 -4.09 -4.76 11.87
N PRO A 39 -3.57 -4.16 12.95
CA PRO A 39 -4.36 -3.96 14.15
C PRO A 39 -5.53 -3.01 13.87
N GLU A 40 -6.71 -3.33 14.41
CA GLU A 40 -7.97 -2.61 14.15
C GLU A 40 -7.86 -1.12 14.50
N SER A 41 -7.13 -0.80 15.57
CA SER A 41 -6.82 0.57 16.01
C SER A 41 -6.03 1.39 14.99
N SER A 42 -5.32 0.73 14.07
CA SER A 42 -4.43 1.34 13.08
C SER A 42 -5.00 1.30 11.66
N GLU A 43 -6.19 0.68 11.44
CA GLU A 43 -6.81 0.56 10.11
C GLU A 43 -6.90 1.90 9.37
N ARG A 44 -7.34 2.95 10.08
CA ARG A 44 -7.55 4.27 9.49
C ARG A 44 -6.26 4.88 8.96
N GLN A 45 -5.18 4.76 9.74
CA GLN A 45 -3.85 5.25 9.38
C GLN A 45 -3.28 4.43 8.22
N TYR A 46 -3.50 3.12 8.24
CA TYR A 46 -3.04 2.20 7.21
C TYR A 46 -3.76 2.43 5.87
N LYS A 47 -5.09 2.62 5.87
CA LYS A 47 -5.87 2.99 4.67
C LYS A 47 -5.40 4.31 4.07
N TRP A 48 -5.11 5.30 4.92
CA TRP A 48 -4.58 6.59 4.47
C TRP A 48 -3.18 6.45 3.84
N ALA A 49 -2.28 5.69 4.49
CA ALA A 49 -0.94 5.43 3.97
C ALA A 49 -0.96 4.69 2.63
N LEU A 50 -1.83 3.68 2.48
CA LEU A 50 -2.03 2.96 1.22
C LEU A 50 -2.57 3.87 0.11
N SER A 51 -3.56 4.71 0.42
CA SER A 51 -4.12 5.68 -0.53
C SER A 51 -3.06 6.69 -1.01
N LEU A 52 -2.23 7.18 -0.09
CA LEU A 52 -1.14 8.10 -0.41
C LEU A 52 -0.05 7.42 -1.26
N ALA A 53 0.36 6.21 -0.87
CA ALA A 53 1.33 5.43 -1.64
C ALA A 53 0.80 5.11 -3.05
N TYR A 54 -0.48 4.80 -3.20
CA TYR A 54 -1.10 4.53 -4.50
C TYR A 54 -1.15 5.77 -5.39
N ARG A 55 -1.54 6.93 -4.83
CA ARG A 55 -1.46 8.20 -5.55
C ARG A 55 -0.04 8.51 -6.01
N ASN A 56 0.94 8.31 -5.14
CA ASN A 56 2.35 8.52 -5.48
C ASN A 56 2.82 7.55 -6.57
N TYR A 57 2.41 6.28 -6.50
CA TYR A 57 2.74 5.28 -7.52
C TYR A 57 2.11 5.60 -8.89
N LEU A 58 0.89 6.12 -8.92
CA LEU A 58 0.25 6.58 -10.16
C LEU A 58 0.94 7.81 -10.76
N ALA A 59 1.43 8.73 -9.94
CA ALA A 59 2.12 9.93 -10.38
C ALA A 59 3.54 9.62 -10.88
N ASP A 60 4.28 8.79 -10.15
CA ASP A 60 5.59 8.28 -10.52
C ASP A 60 5.82 6.92 -9.81
N PRO A 61 5.90 5.81 -10.56
CA PRO A 61 6.09 4.48 -9.99
C PRO A 61 7.37 4.35 -9.15
N SER A 62 8.39 5.15 -9.44
CA SER A 62 9.66 5.23 -8.70
C SER A 62 9.50 5.92 -7.35
N ILE A 63 8.57 6.88 -7.24
CA ILE A 63 8.25 7.58 -5.97
C ILE A 63 7.40 6.69 -5.07
N GLY A 64 6.44 5.94 -5.64
CA GLY A 64 5.67 4.94 -4.91
C GLY A 64 6.56 3.89 -4.24
N LYS A 65 7.62 3.44 -4.94
CA LYS A 65 8.65 2.53 -4.38
C LYS A 65 9.38 3.11 -3.18
N LYS A 66 9.86 4.37 -3.28
CA LYS A 66 10.55 5.05 -2.17
C LYS A 66 9.67 5.26 -0.94
N ALA A 67 8.39 5.56 -1.13
CA ALA A 67 7.44 5.71 -0.01
C ALA A 67 7.23 4.40 0.77
N MET A 68 7.42 3.24 0.11
CA MET A 68 7.34 1.92 0.72
C MET A 68 8.66 1.45 1.36
N GLU A 69 9.80 2.00 0.94
CA GLU A 69 11.12 1.74 1.56
C GLU A 69 11.30 2.45 2.91
N PHE A 70 10.54 3.51 3.18
CA PHE A 70 10.78 4.40 4.33
C PHE A 70 10.44 3.82 5.73
N ASP A 71 9.95 2.57 5.81
CA ASP A 71 9.66 1.89 7.08
C ASP A 71 10.70 0.81 7.46
N GLN A 72 11.83 0.71 6.74
CA GLN A 72 12.99 -0.10 7.16
C GLN A 72 14.18 0.76 7.56
N LYS A 73 13.98 1.74 8.44
CA LYS A 73 15.07 2.15 9.33
C LYS A 73 15.01 1.25 10.57
N PRO A 74 15.98 0.35 10.80
CA PRO A 74 16.11 -0.24 12.12
C PRO A 74 16.33 0.94 13.07
N ALA A 75 15.47 1.06 14.08
CA ALA A 75 15.79 1.88 15.23
C ALA A 75 17.12 1.33 15.78
N CYS A 76 18.18 2.12 15.67
CA CYS A 76 19.40 1.91 16.44
C CYS A 76 19.09 2.05 17.93
#